data_AF-A0A132PDZ2-F1
#
_entry.id   AF-A0A132PDZ2-F1
#
_cell.length_a   1.000
_cell.length_b   1.000
_cell.length_c   1.000
_cell.angle_alpha   90.00
_cell.angle_beta   90.00
_cell.angle_gamma   90.00
#
_symmetry.space_group_name_H-M   'P 1'
#
loop_
_entity.id
_entity.type
_entity.pdbx_description
1 polymer ?
#
loop_
_entity_poly.entity_id
_entity_poly.type
_entity_poly.pdbx_seq_one_letter_code
_entity_poly.pdbx_strand_id
1 'polypeptide(L)'
;MACRQPLSPPPLVHPSDVDPFCVWLDELACDVAPVHELVSSMIRRYSRDGYERSILTARFGLEGQDRATLQEIGDQHGISRERVRQLVDRSVMRVAGRALKSAEDIDARDSLTERYGPAADVEALVRRLTLEACATETGSLTKSFAVLKLRLTGHRVADTKQLANEVRSRVVRVRNRLRELERVERKAVVADGYATSHLQRWLSHVEWPADTTMSPRPIPGHATRRIDVDEEGHGATFLDKLGREAAWDSRFESRLLRILNDSSLVETFQEQPVRVPYQWGGHARSYYPDVVAQLRDGRTVLIEAKPIYEVGYAVNQDKFAAGRGFAHSQGWGWLVWTDRYGIRPAITAITADGGGGG
;
A
#
# COMPACT_ATOMS: atom_id res chain seq x y z
N MET A 1 3.47 8.11 23.52
CA MET A 1 4.36 9.24 23.88
C MET A 1 4.99 9.94 22.66
N ALA A 2 4.25 10.13 21.55
CA ALA A 2 4.77 10.83 20.35
C ALA A 2 3.79 11.89 19.77
N CYS A 3 2.65 12.13 20.40
CA CYS A 3 1.44 12.49 19.66
C CYS A 3 1.25 13.97 19.27
N ARG A 4 2.09 14.90 19.73
CA ARG A 4 1.95 16.34 19.39
C ARG A 4 3.16 17.03 18.80
N GLN A 5 4.30 16.35 18.68
CA GLN A 5 5.45 16.99 18.05
C GLN A 5 5.16 17.21 16.55
N PRO A 6 5.53 18.38 16.00
CA PRO A 6 5.40 18.61 14.57
C PRO A 6 6.29 17.63 13.81
N LEU A 7 5.73 17.00 12.77
CA LEU A 7 6.52 16.13 11.88
C LEU A 7 7.58 16.99 11.17
N SER A 8 8.81 16.52 11.02
CA SER A 8 9.85 17.26 10.28
C SER A 8 10.33 16.37 9.13
N PRO A 9 9.69 16.44 7.95
CA PRO A 9 10.13 15.67 6.80
C PRO A 9 11.45 16.24 6.26
N PRO A 10 12.24 15.42 5.55
CA PRO A 10 13.31 15.89 4.68
C PRO A 10 12.82 16.98 3.71
N PRO A 11 13.72 17.81 3.15
CA PRO A 11 13.36 18.73 2.08
C PRO A 11 12.77 17.95 0.89
N LEU A 12 12.02 18.66 0.04
CA LEU A 12 11.51 18.14 -1.23
C LEU A 12 11.64 19.24 -2.29
N VAL A 13 12.87 19.72 -2.47
CA VAL A 13 13.20 20.88 -3.29
C VAL A 13 13.99 20.46 -4.53
N HIS A 14 14.93 19.52 -4.37
CA HIS A 14 15.82 19.03 -5.41
C HIS A 14 15.50 17.58 -5.80
N PRO A 15 15.87 17.13 -7.03
CA PRO A 15 15.66 15.74 -7.45
C PRO A 15 16.29 14.71 -6.52
N SER A 16 17.46 15.03 -5.93
CA SER A 16 18.13 14.19 -4.93
C SER A 16 17.36 14.00 -3.62
N ASP A 17 16.34 14.83 -3.38
CA ASP A 17 15.53 14.77 -2.16
C ASP A 17 14.41 13.73 -2.24
N VAL A 18 14.09 13.25 -3.46
CA VAL A 18 12.97 12.35 -3.72
C VAL A 18 13.09 11.06 -2.92
N ASP A 19 14.23 10.38 -3.02
CA ASP A 19 14.42 9.09 -2.35
C ASP A 19 14.42 9.21 -0.81
N PRO A 20 15.19 10.14 -0.18
CA PRO A 20 15.12 10.37 1.27
C PRO A 20 13.71 10.72 1.76
N PHE A 21 12.95 11.52 0.99
CA PHE A 21 11.58 11.88 1.33
C PHE A 21 10.62 10.69 1.21
N CYS A 22 10.77 9.86 0.18
CA CYS A 22 10.02 8.61 0.02
C CYS A 22 10.29 7.65 1.18
N VAL A 23 11.56 7.40 1.51
CA VAL A 23 11.94 6.57 2.66
C VAL A 23 11.28 7.10 3.93
N TRP A 24 11.38 8.40 4.20
CA TRP A 24 10.75 9.02 5.37
C TRP A 24 9.23 8.83 5.41
N LEU A 25 8.54 8.89 4.27
CA LEU A 25 7.12 8.60 4.18
C LEU A 25 6.80 7.14 4.49
N ASP A 26 7.63 6.21 4.02
CA ASP A 26 7.49 4.78 4.31
C ASP A 26 7.66 4.51 5.81
N GLU A 27 8.59 5.21 6.48
CA GLU A 27 8.75 5.16 7.94
C GLU A 27 7.52 5.72 8.67
N LEU A 28 7.02 6.87 8.22
CA LEU A 28 5.81 7.48 8.80
C LEU A 28 4.60 6.56 8.63
N ALA A 29 4.49 5.84 7.51
CA ALA A 29 3.40 4.93 7.26
C ALA A 29 3.32 3.82 8.33
N CYS A 30 4.45 3.36 8.86
CA CYS A 30 4.50 2.41 9.97
C CYS A 30 3.89 2.96 11.27
N ASP A 31 4.04 4.26 11.53
CA ASP A 31 3.41 4.95 12.68
C ASP A 31 1.91 5.26 12.44
N VAL A 32 1.49 5.34 11.18
CA VAL A 32 0.09 5.60 10.82
C VAL A 32 -0.73 4.30 10.69
N ALA A 33 -0.11 3.18 10.33
CA ALA A 33 -0.81 1.90 10.15
C ALA A 33 -1.63 1.47 11.39
N PRO A 34 -1.12 1.54 12.64
CA PRO A 34 -1.91 1.24 13.82
C PRO A 34 -3.12 2.16 14.01
N VAL A 35 -3.02 3.43 13.58
CA VAL A 35 -4.16 4.36 13.58
C VAL A 35 -5.22 3.93 12.58
N HIS A 36 -4.81 3.47 11.39
CA HIS A 36 -5.76 2.94 10.41
C HIS A 36 -6.46 1.70 10.95
N GLU A 37 -5.75 0.75 11.58
CA GLU A 37 -6.35 -0.40 12.26
C GLU A 37 -7.36 -0.01 13.34
N LEU A 38 -7.03 1.02 14.12
CA LEU A 38 -7.94 1.56 15.13
C LEU A 38 -9.22 2.10 14.47
N VAL A 39 -9.10 2.88 13.39
CA VAL A 39 -10.24 3.38 12.61
C VAL A 39 -11.03 2.22 11.98
N SER A 40 -10.35 1.19 11.46
CA SER A 40 -10.97 -0.01 10.89
C SER A 40 -11.85 -0.72 11.91
N SER A 41 -11.35 -0.87 13.14
CA SER A 41 -12.10 -1.50 14.22
C SER A 41 -13.40 -0.74 14.54
N MET A 42 -13.35 0.60 14.49
CA MET A 42 -14.53 1.46 14.69
C MET A 42 -15.50 1.37 13.51
N ILE A 43 -15.00 1.35 12.28
CA ILE A 43 -15.82 1.12 11.08
C ILE A 43 -16.59 -0.20 11.24
N ARG A 44 -15.89 -1.29 11.59
CA ARG A 44 -16.52 -2.60 11.76
C ARG A 44 -17.60 -2.60 12.83
N ARG A 45 -17.33 -1.99 14.00
CA ARG A 45 -18.24 -1.97 15.15
C ARG A 45 -19.48 -1.12 14.91
N TYR A 46 -19.32 0.08 14.34
CA TYR A 46 -20.42 1.05 14.23
C TYR A 46 -21.13 1.09 12.87
N SER A 47 -20.64 0.30 11.89
CA SER A 47 -21.38 0.01 10.65
C SER A 47 -22.78 -0.50 11.00
N ARG A 48 -23.79 -0.01 10.28
CA ARG A 48 -25.20 -0.26 10.57
C ARG A 48 -25.61 -1.71 10.32
N ASP A 49 -25.10 -2.32 9.26
CA ASP A 49 -25.48 -3.65 8.80
C ASP A 49 -24.29 -4.30 8.06
N GLY A 50 -24.43 -5.58 7.70
CA GLY A 50 -23.37 -6.32 6.99
C GLY A 50 -23.05 -5.74 5.61
N TYR A 51 -24.02 -5.12 4.95
CA TYR A 51 -23.88 -4.52 3.62
C TYR A 51 -23.07 -3.22 3.66
N GLU A 52 -23.35 -2.33 4.61
CA GLU A 52 -22.54 -1.14 4.86
C GLU A 52 -21.11 -1.53 5.25
N ARG A 53 -20.96 -2.54 6.11
CA ARG A 53 -19.65 -3.04 6.53
C ARG A 53 -18.85 -3.55 5.34
N SER A 54 -19.44 -4.37 4.45
CA SER A 54 -18.73 -4.89 3.29
C SER A 54 -18.25 -3.78 2.35
N ILE A 55 -19.08 -2.77 2.10
CA ILE A 55 -18.71 -1.61 1.28
C ILE A 55 -17.56 -0.83 1.92
N LEU A 56 -17.63 -0.55 3.23
CA LEU A 56 -16.58 0.22 3.90
C LEU A 56 -15.28 -0.57 4.05
N THR A 57 -15.35 -1.87 4.32
CA THR A 57 -14.16 -2.74 4.38
C THR A 57 -13.43 -2.73 3.04
N ALA A 58 -14.15 -2.98 1.93
CA ALA A 58 -13.57 -2.94 0.59
C ALA A 58 -13.04 -1.54 0.25
N ARG A 59 -13.81 -0.49 0.56
CA ARG A 59 -13.44 0.88 0.20
C ARG A 59 -12.21 1.39 0.93
N PHE A 60 -12.05 1.06 2.21
CA PHE A 60 -10.94 1.55 3.02
C PHE A 60 -9.73 0.59 3.00
N GLY A 61 -9.85 -0.59 2.38
CA GLY A 61 -8.79 -1.60 2.35
C GLY A 61 -8.50 -2.14 3.74
N LEU A 62 -9.57 -2.51 4.47
CA LEU A 62 -9.43 -2.98 5.86
C LEU A 62 -9.07 -4.46 5.88
N GLU A 63 -8.48 -4.92 6.99
CA GLU A 63 -8.16 -6.34 7.22
C GLU A 63 -7.12 -6.88 6.21
N GLY A 64 -6.15 -6.04 5.82
CA GLY A 64 -5.10 -6.39 4.87
C GLY A 64 -5.57 -6.52 3.41
N GLN A 65 -6.81 -6.13 3.11
CA GLN A 65 -7.32 -6.11 1.74
C GLN A 65 -6.85 -4.85 1.00
N ASP A 66 -6.58 -5.00 -0.29
CA ASP A 66 -6.31 -3.86 -1.16
C ASP A 66 -7.58 -2.99 -1.28
N ARG A 67 -7.40 -1.68 -1.47
CA ARG A 67 -8.51 -0.73 -1.53
C ARG A 67 -9.26 -0.87 -2.86
N ALA A 68 -10.56 -1.13 -2.79
CA ALA A 68 -11.40 -1.18 -3.97
C ALA A 68 -11.84 0.22 -4.45
N THR A 69 -11.93 0.37 -5.76
CA THR A 69 -12.45 1.58 -6.38
C THR A 69 -13.96 1.70 -6.14
N LEU A 70 -14.51 2.91 -6.27
CA LEU A 70 -15.97 3.09 -6.22
C LEU A 70 -16.69 2.34 -7.34
N GLN A 71 -16.01 2.12 -8.47
CA GLN A 71 -16.56 1.39 -9.61
C GLN A 71 -16.57 -0.11 -9.32
N GLU A 72 -15.46 -0.68 -8.84
CA GLU A 72 -15.35 -2.10 -8.48
C GLU A 72 -16.38 -2.51 -7.43
N ILE A 73 -16.55 -1.68 -6.39
CA ILE A 73 -17.58 -1.90 -5.37
C ILE A 73 -18.99 -1.79 -6.00
N GLY A 74 -19.18 -0.86 -6.93
CA GLY A 74 -20.44 -0.68 -7.64
C GLY A 74 -20.82 -1.93 -8.44
N ASP A 75 -19.86 -2.46 -9.20
CA ASP A 75 -20.02 -3.67 -9.99
C ASP A 75 -20.28 -4.90 -9.10
N GLN A 76 -19.56 -5.02 -7.99
CA GLN A 76 -19.75 -6.10 -7.02
C GLN A 76 -21.14 -6.09 -6.37
N HIS A 77 -21.69 -4.91 -6.11
CA HIS A 77 -22.97 -4.72 -5.40
C HIS A 77 -24.15 -4.42 -6.33
N GLY A 78 -23.95 -4.37 -7.65
CA GLY A 78 -24.99 -4.05 -8.63
C GLY A 78 -25.55 -2.63 -8.51
N ILE A 79 -24.72 -1.67 -8.08
CA ILE A 79 -25.12 -0.26 -7.91
C ILE A 79 -24.15 0.67 -8.63
N SER A 80 -24.59 1.88 -8.97
CA SER A 80 -23.72 2.84 -9.66
C SER A 80 -22.56 3.32 -8.77
N ARG A 81 -21.43 3.67 -9.39
CA ARG A 81 -20.28 4.33 -8.73
C ARG A 81 -20.69 5.52 -7.85
N GLU A 82 -21.60 6.36 -8.35
CA GLU A 82 -22.11 7.51 -7.62
C GLU A 82 -22.95 7.09 -6.40
N ARG A 83 -23.70 6.00 -6.50
CA ARG A 83 -24.43 5.45 -5.36
C ARG A 83 -23.49 4.92 -4.28
N VAL A 84 -22.41 4.24 -4.65
CA VAL A 84 -21.36 3.82 -3.71
C VAL A 84 -20.77 5.03 -2.99
N ARG A 85 -20.39 6.09 -3.73
CA ARG A 85 -19.84 7.32 -3.16
C ARG A 85 -20.77 7.94 -2.11
N GLN A 86 -22.06 8.06 -2.42
CA GLN A 86 -23.06 8.59 -1.50
C GLN A 86 -23.30 7.71 -0.28
N LEU A 87 -23.14 6.40 -0.41
CA LEU A 87 -23.19 5.48 0.74
C LEU A 87 -21.99 5.74 1.64
N VAL A 88 -20.77 5.64 1.10
CA VAL A 88 -19.52 5.85 1.84
C VAL A 88 -19.52 7.18 2.60
N ASP A 89 -19.85 8.29 1.94
CA ASP A 89 -19.88 9.62 2.57
C ASP A 89 -20.85 9.69 3.76
N ARG A 90 -22.04 9.09 3.62
CA ARG A 90 -23.05 9.05 4.71
C ARG A 90 -22.64 8.12 5.83
N SER A 91 -22.05 6.98 5.49
CA SER A 91 -21.62 5.96 6.45
C SER A 91 -20.47 6.45 7.31
N VAL A 92 -19.47 7.13 6.72
CA VAL A 92 -18.36 7.77 7.43
C VAL A 92 -18.84 8.71 8.54
N MET A 93 -19.77 9.61 8.20
CA MET A 93 -20.32 10.55 9.19
C MET A 93 -21.12 9.85 10.30
N ARG A 94 -21.84 8.78 9.95
CA ARG A 94 -22.64 8.02 10.91
C ARG A 94 -21.78 7.20 11.86
N VAL A 95 -20.79 6.47 11.33
CA VAL A 95 -19.81 5.68 12.09
C VAL A 95 -19.11 6.58 13.10
N ALA A 96 -18.57 7.71 12.65
CA ALA A 96 -17.90 8.63 13.56
C ALA A 96 -18.85 9.21 14.62
N GLY A 97 -20.09 9.54 14.24
CA GLY A 97 -21.09 10.04 15.19
C GLY A 97 -21.52 9.02 16.25
N ARG A 98 -21.58 7.73 15.90
CA ARG A 98 -21.88 6.63 16.84
C ARG A 98 -20.70 6.33 17.75
N ALA A 99 -19.50 6.21 17.17
CA ALA A 99 -18.26 5.99 17.92
C ALA A 99 -18.02 7.10 18.96
N LEU A 100 -18.27 8.37 18.60
CA LEU A 100 -18.13 9.50 19.51
C LEU A 100 -19.10 9.46 20.71
N LYS A 101 -20.22 8.74 20.62
CA LYS A 101 -21.20 8.62 21.71
C LYS A 101 -20.98 7.38 22.57
N SER A 102 -20.16 6.43 22.12
CA SER A 102 -19.95 5.17 22.82
C SER A 102 -18.97 5.33 23.98
N ALA A 103 -19.22 4.64 25.09
CA ALA A 103 -18.27 4.57 26.21
C ALA A 103 -17.20 3.48 25.99
N GLU A 104 -17.44 2.51 25.11
CA GLU A 104 -16.57 1.35 24.92
C GLU A 104 -15.24 1.68 24.21
N ASP A 105 -15.17 2.81 23.53
CA ASP A 105 -13.99 3.22 22.74
C ASP A 105 -13.39 4.53 23.29
N ILE A 106 -13.48 4.77 24.60
CA ILE A 106 -12.81 5.91 25.25
C ILE A 106 -11.30 5.85 24.98
N ASP A 107 -10.62 4.76 25.32
CA ASP A 107 -9.16 4.63 25.17
C ASP A 107 -8.68 4.81 23.73
N ALA A 108 -9.44 4.26 22.79
CA ALA A 108 -9.19 4.40 21.36
C ALA A 108 -9.32 5.87 20.92
N ARG A 109 -10.37 6.55 21.38
CA ARG A 109 -10.56 7.98 21.09
C ARG A 109 -9.54 8.85 21.79
N ASP A 110 -9.10 8.52 23.00
CA ASP A 110 -8.07 9.26 23.72
C ASP A 110 -6.73 9.18 22.96
N SER A 111 -6.38 7.99 22.49
CA SER A 111 -5.22 7.77 21.62
C SER A 111 -5.30 8.61 20.34
N LEU A 112 -6.48 8.65 19.68
CA LEU A 112 -6.69 9.50 18.51
C LEU A 112 -6.68 11.00 18.87
N THR A 113 -7.22 11.38 20.02
CA THR A 113 -7.35 12.77 20.48
C THR A 113 -6.00 13.37 20.84
N GLU A 114 -5.07 12.55 21.34
CA GLU A 114 -3.68 12.97 21.53
C GLU A 114 -3.06 13.43 20.20
N ARG A 115 -3.41 12.76 19.08
CA ARG A 115 -2.86 12.99 17.73
C ARG A 115 -3.61 14.01 16.87
N TYR A 116 -4.95 13.99 16.94
CA TYR A 116 -5.85 14.74 16.06
C TYR A 116 -6.95 15.48 16.82
N GLY A 117 -6.85 15.62 18.14
CA GLY A 117 -7.79 16.41 18.92
C GLY A 117 -7.88 17.86 18.44
N PRO A 118 -8.88 18.63 18.90
CA PRO A 118 -8.97 20.06 18.60
C PRO A 118 -7.64 20.75 18.94
N ALA A 119 -6.91 21.13 17.89
CA ALA A 119 -5.58 21.68 18.02
C ALA A 119 -5.68 23.20 18.19
N ALA A 120 -4.89 23.76 19.11
CA ALA A 120 -4.67 25.21 19.15
C ALA A 120 -3.98 25.70 17.86
N ASP A 121 -3.15 24.84 17.25
CA ASP A 121 -2.48 25.06 15.97
C ASP A 121 -3.12 24.21 14.86
N VAL A 122 -3.99 24.85 14.07
CA VAL A 122 -4.67 24.22 12.92
C VAL A 122 -3.68 23.88 11.80
N GLU A 123 -2.63 24.69 11.62
CA GLU A 123 -1.63 24.49 10.57
C GLU A 123 -0.83 23.20 10.82
N ALA A 124 -0.38 22.98 12.07
CA ALA A 124 0.30 21.75 12.45
C ALA A 124 -0.57 20.50 12.22
N LEU A 125 -1.87 20.58 12.55
CA LEU A 125 -2.83 19.49 12.36
C LEU A 125 -3.03 19.17 10.87
N VAL A 126 -3.29 20.19 10.05
CA VAL A 126 -3.46 20.03 8.59
C VAL A 126 -2.19 19.43 7.98
N ARG A 127 -1.02 19.96 8.34
CA ARG A 127 0.27 19.47 7.84
C ARG A 127 0.52 18.02 8.23
N ARG A 128 0.21 17.62 9.47
CA ARG A 128 0.28 16.23 9.92
C ARG A 128 -0.62 15.32 9.08
N LEU A 129 -1.92 15.66 8.98
CA LEU A 129 -2.87 14.87 8.20
C LEU A 129 -2.47 14.76 6.73
N THR A 130 -1.88 15.82 6.15
CA THR A 130 -1.31 15.79 4.79
C THR A 130 -0.17 14.78 4.67
N LEU A 131 0.82 14.82 5.57
CA LEU A 131 1.98 13.92 5.49
C LEU A 131 1.58 12.46 5.73
N GLU A 132 0.68 12.20 6.68
CA GLU A 132 0.15 10.85 6.93
C GLU A 132 -0.65 10.30 5.73
N ALA A 133 -1.44 11.14 5.07
CA ALA A 133 -2.18 10.78 3.85
C ALA A 133 -1.25 10.53 2.65
N CYS A 134 -0.12 11.24 2.57
CA CYS A 134 0.93 10.96 1.61
C CYS A 134 1.65 9.64 1.91
N ALA A 135 1.92 9.35 3.19
CA ALA A 135 2.62 8.15 3.65
C ALA A 135 1.82 6.87 3.43
N THR A 136 0.51 6.91 3.68
CA THR A 136 -0.38 5.74 3.56
C THR A 136 -1.15 5.70 2.24
N GLU A 137 -0.68 6.49 1.27
CA GLU A 137 -1.21 6.58 -0.09
C GLU A 137 -2.74 6.63 -0.15
N THR A 138 -3.39 7.39 0.74
CA THR A 138 -4.86 7.36 0.89
C THR A 138 -5.64 7.75 -0.36
N GLY A 139 -4.97 8.25 -1.41
CA GLY A 139 -5.59 8.59 -2.70
C GLY A 139 -6.91 9.35 -2.52
N SER A 140 -7.93 8.83 -3.19
CA SER A 140 -9.29 9.35 -3.19
C SER A 140 -10.01 9.26 -1.83
N LEU A 141 -9.45 8.55 -0.84
CA LEU A 141 -9.96 8.43 0.53
C LEU A 141 -9.39 9.47 1.48
N THR A 142 -8.43 10.29 1.04
CA THR A 142 -7.77 11.32 1.88
C THR A 142 -8.79 12.14 2.68
N LYS A 143 -9.88 12.56 2.02
CA LYS A 143 -10.95 13.31 2.66
C LYS A 143 -11.70 12.47 3.70
N SER A 144 -12.07 11.24 3.36
CA SER A 144 -12.84 10.36 4.24
C SER A 144 -12.05 9.97 5.49
N PHE A 145 -10.76 9.64 5.35
CA PHE A 145 -9.88 9.39 6.48
C PHE A 145 -9.70 10.64 7.35
N ALA A 146 -9.48 11.81 6.76
CA ALA A 146 -9.39 13.06 7.51
C ALA A 146 -10.69 13.35 8.28
N VAL A 147 -11.86 13.15 7.64
CA VAL A 147 -13.17 13.31 8.28
C VAL A 147 -13.33 12.35 9.46
N LEU A 148 -13.01 11.07 9.28
CA LEU A 148 -13.08 10.07 10.35
C LEU A 148 -12.19 10.46 11.53
N LYS A 149 -10.89 10.67 11.27
CA LYS A 149 -9.90 11.04 12.30
C LYS A 149 -10.35 12.26 13.11
N LEU A 150 -10.79 13.33 12.45
CA LEU A 150 -11.24 14.57 13.09
C LEU A 150 -12.57 14.41 13.86
N ARG A 151 -13.54 13.69 13.30
CA ARG A 151 -14.85 13.52 13.96
C ARG A 151 -14.78 12.62 15.17
N LEU A 152 -13.93 11.59 15.13
CA LEU A 152 -13.70 10.67 16.24
C LEU A 152 -13.05 11.36 17.44
N THR A 153 -12.35 12.47 17.22
CA THR A 153 -11.68 13.27 18.26
C THR A 153 -12.45 14.53 18.65
N GLY A 154 -13.71 14.66 18.21
CA GLY A 154 -14.62 15.70 18.70
C GLY A 154 -14.64 17.01 17.90
N HIS A 155 -13.95 17.13 16.76
CA HIS A 155 -14.05 18.32 15.91
C HIS A 155 -15.47 18.55 15.40
N ARG A 156 -15.89 19.81 15.26
CA ARG A 156 -17.23 20.13 14.75
C ARG A 156 -17.39 19.68 13.29
N VAL A 157 -18.62 19.37 12.91
CA VAL A 157 -18.95 18.91 11.55
C VAL A 157 -18.56 19.93 10.48
N ALA A 158 -18.80 21.22 10.73
CA ALA A 158 -18.45 22.30 9.80
C ALA A 158 -16.93 22.37 9.57
N ASP A 159 -16.14 22.41 10.65
CA ASP A 159 -14.68 22.51 10.61
C ASP A 159 -14.05 21.30 9.90
N THR A 160 -14.57 20.10 10.20
CA THR A 160 -14.07 18.85 9.61
C THR A 160 -14.08 18.89 8.08
N LYS A 161 -15.16 19.38 7.47
CA LYS A 161 -15.28 19.42 6.00
C LYS A 161 -14.29 20.39 5.39
N GLN A 162 -14.07 21.54 6.02
CA GLN A 162 -13.11 22.54 5.59
C GLN A 162 -11.68 21.99 5.68
N LEU A 163 -11.28 21.47 6.85
CA LEU A 163 -9.96 20.92 7.09
C LEU A 163 -9.66 19.73 6.17
N ALA A 164 -10.61 18.81 5.98
CA ALA A 164 -10.41 17.66 5.09
C ALA A 164 -10.24 18.07 3.62
N ASN A 165 -10.91 19.14 3.16
CA ASN A 165 -10.70 19.67 1.81
C ASN A 165 -9.30 20.31 1.67
N GLU A 166 -8.84 21.00 2.71
CA GLU A 166 -7.51 21.60 2.75
C GLU A 166 -6.41 20.53 2.74
N VAL A 167 -6.54 19.50 3.58
CA VAL A 167 -5.64 18.34 3.61
C VAL A 167 -5.53 17.72 2.22
N ARG A 168 -6.66 17.46 1.56
CA ARG A 168 -6.69 16.93 0.18
C ARG A 168 -5.92 17.81 -0.80
N SER A 169 -6.15 19.13 -0.77
CA SER A 169 -5.46 20.08 -1.64
C SER A 169 -3.93 20.04 -1.45
N ARG A 170 -3.48 19.99 -0.20
CA ARG A 170 -2.04 19.91 0.13
C ARG A 170 -1.43 18.56 -0.25
N VAL A 171 -2.15 17.46 -0.07
CA VAL A 171 -1.71 16.13 -0.54
C VAL A 171 -1.47 16.13 -2.04
N VAL A 172 -2.41 16.69 -2.82
CA VAL A 172 -2.24 16.84 -4.27
C VAL A 172 -0.99 17.66 -4.60
N ARG A 173 -0.74 18.76 -3.88
CA ARG A 173 0.46 19.60 -4.09
C ARG A 173 1.76 18.83 -3.82
N VAL A 174 1.84 18.12 -2.68
CA VAL A 174 3.03 17.33 -2.31
C VAL A 174 3.27 16.22 -3.34
N ARG A 175 2.22 15.49 -3.75
CA ARG A 175 2.34 14.43 -4.75
C ARG A 175 2.75 14.96 -6.12
N ASN A 176 2.20 16.10 -6.55
CA ASN A 176 2.59 16.72 -7.82
C ASN A 176 4.05 17.17 -7.79
N ARG A 177 4.52 17.72 -6.66
CA ARG A 177 5.93 18.07 -6.49
C ARG A 177 6.85 16.85 -6.53
N LEU A 178 6.46 15.76 -5.86
CA LEU A 178 7.21 14.51 -5.91
C LEU A 178 7.32 14.00 -7.36
N ARG A 179 6.19 13.91 -8.07
CA ARG A 179 6.15 13.50 -9.49
C ARG A 179 6.98 14.41 -10.38
N GLU A 180 6.98 15.72 -10.14
CA GLU A 180 7.82 16.67 -10.88
C GLU A 180 9.30 16.37 -10.69
N LEU A 181 9.75 16.23 -9.44
CA LEU A 181 11.15 15.98 -9.12
C LEU A 181 11.63 14.60 -9.59
N GLU A 182 10.80 13.57 -9.47
CA GLU A 182 11.07 12.23 -10.03
C GLU A 182 11.33 12.29 -11.54
N ARG A 183 10.58 13.11 -12.29
CA ARG A 183 10.81 13.28 -13.73
C ARG A 183 12.16 13.92 -14.04
N VAL A 184 12.65 14.81 -13.17
CA VAL A 184 13.93 15.50 -13.35
C VAL A 184 15.10 14.59 -12.94
N GLU A 185 14.95 13.83 -11.87
CA GLU A 185 15.95 12.87 -11.37
C GLU A 185 16.37 11.86 -12.44
N ARG A 186 15.42 11.39 -13.26
CA ARG A 186 15.67 10.47 -14.38
C ARG A 186 16.66 10.99 -15.43
N LYS A 187 16.96 12.29 -15.48
CA LYS A 187 17.96 12.86 -16.39
C LYS A 187 19.37 12.89 -15.80
N ALA A 188 19.55 12.53 -14.52
CA ALA A 188 20.84 12.58 -13.83
C ALA A 188 21.49 11.19 -13.75
N VAL A 189 22.80 11.14 -14.04
CA VAL A 189 23.63 9.95 -14.33
C VAL A 189 23.93 9.05 -13.09
N VAL A 190 23.31 9.28 -11.93
CA VAL A 190 23.67 8.64 -10.64
C VAL A 190 22.88 7.35 -10.35
N ALA A 191 22.00 6.92 -11.26
CA ALA A 191 20.99 5.90 -10.98
C ALA A 191 21.51 4.45 -10.81
N ASP A 192 22.49 4.00 -11.62
CA ASP A 192 22.92 2.59 -11.61
C ASP A 192 23.63 2.15 -10.32
N GLY A 193 24.60 2.94 -9.84
CA GLY A 193 25.35 2.59 -8.62
C GLY A 193 24.46 2.49 -7.37
N TYR A 194 23.47 3.39 -7.27
CA TYR A 194 22.46 3.35 -6.22
C TYR A 194 21.54 2.14 -6.37
N ALA A 195 20.93 1.96 -7.55
CA ALA A 195 19.98 0.88 -7.82
C ALA A 195 20.61 -0.51 -7.63
N THR A 196 21.84 -0.69 -8.11
CA THR A 196 22.57 -1.96 -8.00
C THR A 196 22.95 -2.27 -6.54
N SER A 197 23.41 -1.29 -5.77
CA SER A 197 23.69 -1.48 -4.33
C SER A 197 22.41 -1.81 -3.54
N HIS A 198 21.28 -1.25 -3.95
CA HIS A 198 19.97 -1.48 -3.36
C HIS A 198 19.48 -2.92 -3.67
N LEU A 199 19.57 -3.33 -4.93
CA LEU A 199 19.18 -4.67 -5.38
C LEU A 199 20.05 -5.77 -4.75
N GLN A 200 21.37 -5.57 -4.65
CA GLN A 200 22.29 -6.54 -4.04
C GLN A 200 21.91 -6.90 -2.60
N ARG A 201 21.45 -5.92 -1.81
CA ARG A 201 20.98 -6.17 -0.44
C ARG A 201 19.83 -7.17 -0.44
N TRP A 202 18.92 -7.08 -1.39
CA TRP A 202 17.72 -7.93 -1.44
C TRP A 202 17.92 -9.27 -2.12
N LEU A 203 18.85 -9.38 -3.07
CA LEU A 203 19.16 -10.65 -3.74
C LEU A 203 19.57 -11.74 -2.74
N SER A 204 20.17 -11.36 -1.61
CA SER A 204 20.50 -12.28 -0.51
C SER A 204 19.27 -12.87 0.22
N HIS A 205 18.11 -12.21 0.09
CA HIS A 205 16.85 -12.60 0.73
C HIS A 205 15.91 -13.38 -0.21
N VAL A 206 16.26 -13.52 -1.49
CA VAL A 206 15.48 -14.32 -2.45
C VAL A 206 15.43 -15.77 -2.02
N GLU A 207 14.23 -16.34 -2.00
CA GLU A 207 14.00 -17.76 -1.78
C GLU A 207 14.03 -18.49 -3.13
N TRP A 208 15.15 -19.14 -3.43
CA TRP A 208 15.35 -19.91 -4.64
C TRP A 208 14.68 -21.30 -4.55
N PRO A 209 14.21 -21.87 -5.68
CA PRO A 209 13.65 -23.22 -5.69
C PRO A 209 14.70 -24.25 -5.26
N ALA A 210 14.27 -25.28 -4.54
CA ALA A 210 15.16 -26.33 -4.05
C ALA A 210 15.79 -27.17 -5.19
N ASP A 211 15.05 -27.35 -6.28
CA ASP A 211 15.56 -28.01 -7.47
C ASP A 211 16.39 -27.04 -8.32
N THR A 212 17.70 -27.07 -8.12
CA THR A 212 18.66 -26.25 -8.87
C THR A 212 18.94 -26.76 -10.28
N THR A 213 18.36 -27.90 -10.68
CA THR A 213 18.54 -28.48 -12.02
C THR A 213 17.51 -27.97 -13.02
N MET A 214 16.40 -27.41 -12.55
CA MET A 214 15.36 -26.84 -13.39
C MET A 214 15.80 -25.47 -13.93
N SER A 215 15.88 -25.34 -15.26
CA SER A 215 16.08 -24.05 -15.91
C SER A 215 14.86 -23.14 -15.70
N PRO A 216 15.06 -21.85 -15.34
CA PRO A 216 13.97 -20.90 -15.22
C PRO A 216 13.16 -20.81 -16.51
N ARG A 217 11.83 -20.90 -16.40
CA ARG A 217 10.96 -20.68 -17.56
C ARG A 217 11.04 -19.21 -18.03
N PRO A 218 10.84 -18.93 -19.32
CA PRO A 218 10.80 -17.56 -19.83
C PRO A 218 9.76 -16.71 -19.11
N ILE A 219 10.07 -15.44 -18.87
CA ILE A 219 9.11 -14.50 -18.29
C ILE A 219 8.03 -14.12 -19.33
N PRO A 220 6.80 -13.80 -18.90
CA PRO A 220 5.76 -13.27 -19.80
C PRO A 220 6.18 -11.95 -20.45
N GLY A 221 5.71 -11.71 -21.68
CA GLY A 221 6.03 -10.49 -22.44
C GLY A 221 5.02 -9.35 -22.31
N HIS A 222 3.96 -9.52 -21.51
CA HIS A 222 2.93 -8.50 -21.27
C HIS A 222 2.27 -8.68 -19.90
N ALA A 223 1.69 -7.60 -19.38
CA ALA A 223 0.94 -7.61 -18.13
C ALA A 223 -0.37 -8.38 -18.29
N THR A 224 -0.72 -9.22 -17.31
CA THR A 224 -1.96 -10.02 -17.31
C THR A 224 -3.18 -9.18 -16.91
N ARG A 225 -2.97 -8.06 -16.20
CA ARG A 225 -4.01 -7.13 -15.77
C ARG A 225 -3.78 -5.76 -16.41
N ARG A 226 -4.87 -5.05 -16.69
CA ARG A 226 -4.83 -3.62 -17.07
C ARG A 226 -5.08 -2.78 -15.83
N ILE A 227 -4.16 -1.86 -15.54
CA ILE A 227 -4.32 -0.85 -14.50
C ILE A 227 -4.99 0.38 -15.12
N ASP A 228 -5.99 0.93 -14.42
CA ASP A 228 -6.53 2.25 -14.74
C ASP A 228 -5.56 3.32 -14.23
N VAL A 229 -4.77 3.89 -15.14
CA VAL A 229 -3.74 4.90 -14.81
C VAL A 229 -4.32 6.25 -14.42
N ASP A 230 -5.60 6.49 -14.72
CA ASP A 230 -6.31 7.72 -14.34
C ASP A 230 -6.82 7.66 -12.89
N GLU A 231 -6.77 6.49 -12.27
CA GLU A 231 -7.14 6.33 -10.87
C GLU A 231 -6.10 6.94 -9.92
N GLU A 232 -6.60 7.61 -8.89
CA GLU A 232 -5.78 8.31 -7.92
C GLU A 232 -4.99 7.33 -7.04
N GLY A 233 -3.68 7.28 -7.25
CA GLY A 233 -2.76 6.34 -6.58
C GLY A 233 -1.98 5.53 -7.60
N HIS A 234 -2.55 5.36 -8.79
CA HIS A 234 -1.92 4.66 -9.90
C HIS A 234 -1.11 5.64 -10.76
N GLY A 235 -0.34 5.06 -11.68
CA GLY A 235 0.34 5.81 -12.71
C GLY A 235 1.03 4.91 -13.72
N ALA A 236 1.76 5.55 -14.62
CA ALA A 236 2.63 4.89 -15.57
C ALA A 236 3.96 5.62 -15.62
N THR A 237 5.02 4.89 -15.93
CA THR A 237 6.36 5.46 -16.08
C THR A 237 7.08 4.79 -17.23
N PHE A 238 7.68 5.60 -18.11
CA PHE A 238 8.55 5.11 -19.16
C PHE A 238 9.82 4.51 -18.54
N LEU A 239 10.12 3.27 -18.90
CA LEU A 239 11.28 2.53 -18.42
C LEU A 239 12.12 2.15 -19.64
N ASP A 240 13.30 2.78 -19.77
CA ASP A 240 14.19 2.62 -20.93
C ASP A 240 14.56 1.16 -21.18
N LYS A 241 14.75 0.36 -20.12
CA LYS A 241 15.04 -1.07 -20.21
C LYS A 241 13.93 -1.87 -20.90
N LEU A 242 12.69 -1.42 -20.77
CA LEU A 242 11.53 -2.03 -21.43
C LEU A 242 11.16 -1.35 -22.75
N GLY A 243 11.67 -0.13 -23.00
CA GLY A 243 11.32 0.68 -24.16
C GLY A 243 9.84 1.10 -24.21
N ARG A 244 9.14 1.10 -23.06
CA ARG A 244 7.70 1.40 -22.96
C ARG A 244 7.33 2.00 -21.60
N GLU A 245 6.10 2.51 -21.51
CA GLU A 245 5.49 2.80 -20.22
C GLU A 245 5.09 1.49 -19.52
N ALA A 246 5.43 1.38 -18.24
CA ALA A 246 4.94 0.34 -17.34
C ALA A 246 3.97 0.99 -16.33
N ALA A 247 2.80 0.36 -16.16
CA ALA A 247 1.80 0.82 -15.22
C ALA A 247 2.10 0.28 -13.81
N TRP A 248 1.71 1.03 -12.79
CA TRP A 248 1.83 0.66 -11.38
C TRP A 248 0.63 1.17 -10.60
N ASP A 249 0.24 0.44 -9.54
CA ASP A 249 -0.91 0.79 -8.70
C ASP A 249 -0.53 1.38 -7.32
N SER A 250 0.77 1.40 -7.00
CA SER A 250 1.30 2.09 -5.82
C SER A 250 2.63 2.80 -6.09
N ARG A 251 2.98 3.80 -5.25
CA ARG A 251 4.33 4.40 -5.29
C ARG A 251 5.40 3.38 -4.95
N PHE A 252 5.07 2.40 -4.12
CA PHE A 252 5.97 1.34 -3.75
C PHE A 252 6.40 0.52 -4.96
N GLU A 253 5.45 0.10 -5.79
CA GLU A 253 5.70 -0.54 -7.08
C GLU A 253 6.51 0.36 -8.01
N SER A 254 6.10 1.63 -8.17
CA SER A 254 6.81 2.59 -9.02
C SER A 254 8.30 2.70 -8.66
N ARG A 255 8.61 2.73 -7.36
CA ARG A 255 10.00 2.76 -6.86
C ARG A 255 10.75 1.47 -7.20
N LEU A 256 10.13 0.30 -7.02
CA LEU A 256 10.74 -0.98 -7.39
C LEU A 256 11.02 -1.05 -8.89
N LEU A 257 10.05 -0.71 -9.74
CA LEU A 257 10.21 -0.72 -11.20
C LEU A 257 11.36 0.18 -11.66
N ARG A 258 11.52 1.36 -11.04
CA ARG A 258 12.67 2.23 -11.30
C ARG A 258 14.01 1.59 -10.91
N ILE A 259 14.09 0.97 -9.74
CA ILE A 259 15.31 0.28 -9.28
C ILE A 259 15.68 -0.86 -10.24
N LEU A 260 14.70 -1.63 -10.71
CA LEU A 260 14.93 -2.70 -11.69
C LEU A 260 15.34 -2.15 -13.06
N ASN A 261 14.77 -1.02 -13.50
CA ASN A 261 15.16 -0.33 -14.72
C ASN A 261 16.62 0.12 -14.66
N ASP A 262 17.01 0.74 -13.56
CA ASP A 262 18.30 1.43 -13.46
C ASP A 262 19.47 0.48 -13.11
N SER A 263 19.19 -0.66 -12.46
CA SER A 263 20.25 -1.60 -12.07
C SER A 263 20.82 -2.39 -13.24
N SER A 264 22.15 -2.38 -13.38
CA SER A 264 22.89 -3.20 -14.33
C SER A 264 22.80 -4.71 -14.10
N LEU A 265 22.39 -5.18 -12.93
CA LEU A 265 22.22 -6.62 -12.64
C LEU A 265 20.97 -7.24 -13.29
N VAL A 266 20.00 -6.41 -13.66
CA VAL A 266 18.74 -6.84 -14.26
C VAL A 266 18.86 -6.77 -15.78
N GLU A 267 18.59 -7.88 -16.45
CA GLU A 267 18.53 -7.96 -17.92
C GLU A 267 17.21 -7.36 -18.42
N THR A 268 16.09 -7.80 -17.87
CA THR A 268 14.74 -7.33 -18.22
C THR A 268 13.73 -7.70 -17.12
N PHE A 269 12.51 -7.19 -17.17
CA PHE A 269 11.44 -7.49 -16.23
C PHE A 269 10.04 -7.24 -16.82
N GLN A 270 8.99 -7.76 -16.17
CA GLN A 270 7.60 -7.58 -16.56
C GLN A 270 6.73 -7.34 -15.31
N GLU A 271 6.02 -6.22 -15.28
CA GLU A 271 5.03 -5.90 -14.26
C GLU A 271 3.74 -6.73 -14.42
N GLN A 272 3.07 -7.05 -13.32
CA GLN A 272 1.82 -7.84 -13.26
C GLN A 272 1.85 -9.08 -14.17
N PRO A 273 2.89 -9.92 -14.08
CA PRO A 273 3.22 -10.87 -15.14
C PRO A 273 2.25 -12.04 -15.21
N VAL A 274 1.62 -12.40 -14.09
CA VAL A 274 0.80 -13.63 -13.97
C VAL A 274 -0.38 -13.41 -13.04
N ARG A 275 -1.40 -14.27 -13.17
CA ARG A 275 -2.52 -14.39 -12.23
C ARG A 275 -2.31 -15.61 -11.34
N VAL A 276 -2.14 -15.40 -10.04
CA VAL A 276 -1.93 -16.48 -9.06
C VAL A 276 -3.21 -16.72 -8.25
N PRO A 277 -3.80 -17.93 -8.30
CA PRO A 277 -4.93 -18.28 -7.45
C PRO A 277 -4.51 -18.52 -6.00
N TYR A 278 -5.34 -18.12 -5.04
CA TYR A 278 -5.14 -18.38 -3.61
C TYR A 278 -6.49 -18.58 -2.91
N GLN A 279 -6.46 -19.08 -1.67
CA GLN A 279 -7.64 -19.23 -0.82
C GLN A 279 -7.56 -18.21 0.32
N TRP A 280 -8.66 -17.51 0.61
CA TRP A 280 -8.74 -16.62 1.77
C TRP A 280 -10.15 -16.60 2.34
N GLY A 281 -10.27 -16.80 3.66
CA GLY A 281 -11.56 -16.80 4.35
C GLY A 281 -12.57 -17.79 3.75
N GLY A 282 -12.11 -18.96 3.29
CA GLY A 282 -12.94 -19.99 2.66
C GLY A 282 -13.37 -19.72 1.20
N HIS A 283 -12.84 -18.67 0.57
CA HIS A 283 -13.18 -18.29 -0.81
C HIS A 283 -11.95 -18.36 -1.73
N ALA A 284 -12.15 -18.88 -2.93
CA ALA A 284 -11.17 -18.83 -3.99
C ALA A 284 -11.01 -17.38 -4.49
N ARG A 285 -9.78 -16.90 -4.53
CA ARG A 285 -9.40 -15.57 -5.01
C ARG A 285 -8.22 -15.67 -5.97
N SER A 286 -7.87 -14.56 -6.58
CA SER A 286 -6.63 -14.45 -7.35
C SER A 286 -6.03 -13.08 -7.15
N TYR A 287 -4.71 -13.02 -7.24
CA TYR A 287 -3.97 -11.77 -7.22
C TYR A 287 -2.92 -11.79 -8.33
N TYR A 288 -2.31 -10.63 -8.57
CA TYR A 288 -1.32 -10.43 -9.62
C TYR A 288 -0.05 -9.95 -8.93
N PRO A 289 0.99 -10.80 -8.80
CA PRO A 289 2.26 -10.36 -8.26
C PRO A 289 2.82 -9.17 -9.03
N ASP A 290 3.58 -8.31 -8.38
CA ASP A 290 3.86 -6.98 -8.95
C ASP A 290 4.86 -7.03 -10.10
N VAL A 291 5.91 -7.83 -10.00
CA VAL A 291 6.93 -7.91 -11.07
C VAL A 291 7.68 -9.24 -11.10
N VAL A 292 8.04 -9.71 -12.29
CA VAL A 292 9.06 -10.75 -12.47
C VAL A 292 10.28 -10.14 -13.15
N ALA A 293 11.48 -10.40 -12.63
CA ALA A 293 12.73 -9.87 -13.15
C ALA A 293 13.69 -11.00 -13.56
N GLN A 294 14.31 -10.88 -14.73
CA GLN A 294 15.41 -11.72 -15.17
C GLN A 294 16.74 -11.02 -14.87
N LEU A 295 17.63 -11.70 -14.16
CA LEU A 295 18.97 -11.24 -13.84
C LEU A 295 19.94 -11.59 -14.98
N ARG A 296 21.02 -10.83 -15.09
CA ARG A 296 22.08 -11.07 -16.10
C ARG A 296 22.79 -12.41 -15.93
N ASP A 297 22.74 -13.01 -14.75
CA ASP A 297 23.30 -14.34 -14.49
C ASP A 297 22.36 -15.48 -14.89
N GLY A 298 21.22 -15.17 -15.53
CA GLY A 298 20.25 -16.12 -16.03
C GLY A 298 19.17 -16.53 -15.03
N ARG A 299 19.29 -16.14 -13.75
CA ARG A 299 18.25 -16.41 -12.74
C ARG A 299 17.05 -15.48 -12.93
N THR A 300 15.87 -15.95 -12.51
CA THR A 300 14.62 -15.18 -12.58
C THR A 300 13.97 -15.10 -11.20
N VAL A 301 13.43 -13.95 -10.83
CA VAL A 301 12.80 -13.73 -9.51
C VAL A 301 11.41 -13.13 -9.70
N LEU A 302 10.41 -13.74 -9.07
CA LEU A 302 9.07 -13.16 -8.89
C LEU A 302 9.07 -12.34 -7.59
N ILE A 303 8.67 -11.08 -7.69
CA ILE A 303 8.79 -10.08 -6.63
C ILE A 303 7.40 -9.48 -6.33
N GLU A 304 7.05 -9.47 -5.05
CA GLU A 304 5.86 -8.82 -4.51
C GLU A 304 6.32 -7.63 -3.64
N ALA A 305 5.92 -6.42 -4.01
CA ALA A 305 6.21 -5.17 -3.34
C ALA A 305 5.17 -4.89 -2.25
N LYS A 306 5.56 -4.96 -0.97
CA LYS A 306 4.67 -4.61 0.15
C LYS A 306 5.36 -3.75 1.20
N PRO A 307 4.68 -2.72 1.73
CA PRO A 307 5.22 -2.00 2.87
C PRO A 307 5.33 -2.93 4.07
N ILE A 308 6.36 -2.74 4.89
CA ILE A 308 6.70 -3.63 6.02
C ILE A 308 5.51 -3.93 6.95
N TYR A 309 4.67 -2.94 7.22
CA TYR A 309 3.51 -3.09 8.12
C TYR A 309 2.39 -3.95 7.51
N GLU A 310 2.36 -4.15 6.19
CA GLU A 310 1.38 -5.01 5.53
C GLU A 310 1.83 -6.47 5.42
N VAL A 311 3.13 -6.74 5.58
CA VAL A 311 3.67 -8.10 5.48
C VAL A 311 3.05 -9.02 6.52
N GLY A 312 2.74 -8.51 7.71
CA GLY A 312 2.17 -9.32 8.80
C GLY A 312 0.70 -9.73 8.64
N TYR A 313 -0.05 -9.18 7.67
CA TYR A 313 -1.47 -9.54 7.52
C TYR A 313 -1.63 -10.98 7.04
N ALA A 314 -2.52 -11.73 7.69
CA ALA A 314 -2.77 -13.14 7.35
C ALA A 314 -3.21 -13.34 5.89
N VAL A 315 -4.00 -12.43 5.32
CA VAL A 315 -4.38 -12.48 3.89
C VAL A 315 -3.17 -12.34 2.97
N ASN A 316 -2.20 -11.50 3.35
CA ASN A 316 -0.97 -11.35 2.59
C ASN A 316 -0.07 -12.57 2.74
N GLN A 317 -0.06 -13.24 3.89
CA GLN A 317 0.64 -14.51 4.05
C GLN A 317 0.10 -15.59 3.10
N ASP A 318 -1.22 -15.70 2.95
CA ASP A 318 -1.83 -16.63 1.99
C ASP A 318 -1.51 -16.28 0.53
N LYS A 319 -1.48 -14.98 0.18
CA LYS A 319 -0.97 -14.51 -1.12
C LYS A 319 0.49 -14.92 -1.31
N PHE A 320 1.37 -14.63 -0.35
CA PHE A 320 2.81 -14.91 -0.46
C PHE A 320 3.10 -16.40 -0.58
N ALA A 321 2.38 -17.24 0.15
CA ALA A 321 2.50 -18.69 0.05
C ALA A 321 2.13 -19.19 -1.36
N ALA A 322 1.04 -18.68 -1.94
CA ALA A 322 0.63 -19.02 -3.29
C ALA A 322 1.62 -18.51 -4.36
N GLY A 323 2.11 -17.28 -4.22
CA GLY A 323 3.11 -16.69 -5.11
C GLY A 323 4.43 -17.42 -5.11
N ARG A 324 4.92 -17.79 -3.92
CA ARG A 324 6.11 -18.62 -3.77
C ARG A 324 5.94 -19.97 -4.44
N GLY A 325 4.84 -20.67 -4.17
CA GLY A 325 4.56 -21.97 -4.79
C GLY A 325 4.54 -21.88 -6.31
N PHE A 326 3.92 -20.82 -6.85
CA PHE A 326 3.92 -20.55 -8.29
C PHE A 326 5.32 -20.25 -8.82
N ALA A 327 6.08 -19.35 -8.20
CA ALA A 327 7.42 -18.99 -8.64
C ALA A 327 8.34 -20.21 -8.71
N HIS A 328 8.35 -21.02 -7.64
CA HIS A 328 9.17 -22.22 -7.57
C HIS A 328 8.76 -23.26 -8.61
N SER A 329 7.47 -23.38 -8.95
CA SER A 329 7.03 -24.28 -10.02
C SER A 329 7.46 -23.82 -11.42
N GLN A 330 7.91 -22.57 -11.58
CA GLN A 330 8.47 -22.04 -12.84
C GLN A 330 10.02 -22.05 -12.85
N GLY A 331 10.66 -22.48 -11.77
CA GLY A 331 12.11 -22.33 -11.59
C GLY A 331 12.56 -20.91 -11.29
N TRP A 332 11.64 -20.07 -10.81
CA TRP A 332 11.92 -18.69 -10.40
C TRP A 332 12.14 -18.63 -8.89
N GLY A 333 12.99 -17.71 -8.44
CA GLY A 333 13.06 -17.32 -7.05
C GLY A 333 11.83 -16.49 -6.63
N TRP A 334 11.60 -16.40 -5.32
CA TRP A 334 10.52 -15.61 -4.73
C TRP A 334 11.08 -14.55 -3.78
N LEU A 335 10.53 -13.34 -3.83
CA LEU A 335 10.91 -12.23 -2.95
C LEU A 335 9.70 -11.40 -2.56
N VAL A 336 9.49 -11.19 -1.25
CA VAL A 336 8.67 -10.05 -0.77
C VAL A 336 9.60 -8.88 -0.53
N TRP A 337 9.42 -7.85 -1.33
CA TRP A 337 10.22 -6.64 -1.32
C TRP A 337 9.65 -5.61 -0.35
N THR A 338 10.50 -5.06 0.54
CA THR A 338 10.16 -3.93 1.42
C THR A 338 11.24 -2.84 1.38
N ASP A 339 10.93 -1.63 1.85
CA ASP A 339 11.80 -0.43 1.87
C ASP A 339 13.01 -0.60 2.77
N ARG A 340 12.87 -1.39 3.85
CA ARG A 340 13.95 -1.60 4.81
C ARG A 340 14.83 -2.79 4.45
N TYR A 341 14.25 -3.94 4.09
CA TYR A 341 14.97 -5.17 3.73
C TYR A 341 14.07 -6.12 2.91
N GLY A 342 14.62 -7.01 2.09
CA GLY A 342 13.84 -8.15 1.57
C GLY A 342 13.47 -9.06 2.73
N ILE A 343 12.21 -9.49 2.86
CA ILE A 343 11.76 -10.32 3.99
C ILE A 343 11.45 -11.72 3.49
N ARG A 344 11.96 -12.72 4.21
CA ARG A 344 11.51 -14.10 4.05
C ARG A 344 10.15 -14.26 4.73
N PRO A 345 9.07 -14.63 4.02
CA PRO A 345 7.77 -14.84 4.64
C PRO A 345 7.89 -15.82 5.80
N ALA A 346 7.27 -15.51 6.95
CA ALA A 346 7.22 -16.42 8.07
C ALA A 346 6.46 -17.68 7.64
N ILE A 347 7.14 -18.84 7.67
CA ILE A 347 6.53 -20.12 7.38
C ILE A 347 5.50 -20.38 8.47
N THR A 348 4.20 -20.29 8.15
CA THR A 348 3.15 -20.78 9.04
C THR A 348 3.10 -22.31 8.90
N ALA A 349 4.08 -22.99 9.50
CA ALA A 349 3.96 -24.41 9.78
C ALA A 349 3.14 -24.53 11.08
N ILE A 350 1.83 -24.30 10.99
CA ILE A 350 0.91 -25.00 11.88
C ILE A 350 0.64 -26.34 11.18
N THR A 351 1.62 -27.22 11.25
CA THR A 351 1.33 -28.65 11.13
C THR A 351 0.42 -28.97 12.30
N ALA A 352 -0.84 -29.24 11.99
CA ALA A 352 -1.73 -29.96 12.87
C ALA A 352 -1.05 -31.30 13.17
N ASP A 353 -0.40 -31.40 14.33
CA ASP A 353 0.09 -32.66 14.85
C ASP A 353 0.01 -32.66 16.39
N GLY A 354 -0.63 -33.70 16.90
CA GLY A 354 -0.86 -33.98 18.32
C GLY A 354 -2.35 -33.95 18.69
N GLY A 355 -3.07 -35.06 18.80
CA GLY A 355 -2.71 -36.46 18.69
C GLY A 355 -3.90 -37.28 19.21
N GLY A 356 -4.33 -38.26 18.43
CA GLY A 356 -5.08 -39.39 18.97
C GLY A 356 -4.11 -40.31 19.72
N GLY A 357 -4.50 -40.74 20.91
CA GLY A 357 -3.77 -41.72 21.71
C GLY A 357 -4.03 -41.56 23.20
N GLY A 358 -5.07 -42.24 23.70
CA GLY A 358 -5.44 -42.31 25.11
C GLY A 358 -6.93 -42.51 25.30
#